data_AF-A0A7L3QRW0-F1
#
_entry.id   AF-A0A7L3QRW0-F1
#
_cell.length_a   1.000
_cell.length_b   1.000
_cell.length_c   1.000
_cell.angle_alpha   90.00
_cell.angle_beta   90.00
_cell.angle_gamma   90.00
#
_symmetry.space_group_name_H-M   'P 1'
#
loop_
_entity.id
_entity.type
_entity.pdbx_description
1 polymer ?
#
loop_
_entity_poly.entity_id
_entity_poly.type
_entity_poly.pdbx_seq_one_letter_code
_entity_poly.pdbx_strand_id
1 'polypeptide(L)' 'FSTETPQISPKFTFFAGKRLPPSVYLLPPPAEEISGPRPTLSLTCLVRGFFPENIDVQWQKNQENLGFAQNPGNSGAET' A
#
# COMPACT_ATOMS: atom_id res chain seq x y z
N PHE A 1 50.11 0.98 -32.54
CA PHE A 1 48.73 1.49 -32.58
C PHE A 1 47.79 0.35 -32.24
N SER A 2 47.55 0.10 -30.96
CA SER A 2 46.51 -0.85 -30.56
C SER A 2 45.22 -0.06 -30.36
N THR A 3 44.25 -0.31 -31.22
CA THR A 3 42.89 0.19 -31.07
C THR A 3 42.19 -0.67 -30.04
N GLU A 4 41.99 -0.13 -28.84
CA GLU A 4 41.19 -0.78 -27.80
C GLU A 4 39.70 -0.64 -28.17
N THR A 5 39.00 -1.75 -28.30
CA THR A 5 37.55 -1.78 -28.53
C THR A 5 36.82 -1.39 -27.23
N PRO A 6 35.93 -0.38 -27.23
CA PRO A 6 35.21 0.00 -26.02
C PRO A 6 34.24 -1.11 -25.62
N GLN A 7 34.47 -1.72 -24.47
CA GLN A 7 33.58 -2.72 -23.86
C GLN A 7 32.36 -2.01 -23.26
N ILE A 8 31.33 -1.77 -24.07
CA ILE A 8 30.07 -1.20 -23.62
C ILE A 8 29.20 -2.33 -23.07
N SER A 9 29.24 -2.52 -21.76
CA SER A 9 28.34 -3.41 -21.03
C SER A 9 27.15 -2.61 -20.49
N PRO A 10 25.90 -3.05 -20.70
CA PRO A 10 24.77 -2.40 -20.07
C PRO A 10 24.87 -2.58 -18.55
N LYS A 11 24.87 -1.46 -17.82
CA LYS A 11 24.85 -1.45 -16.36
C LYS A 11 23.42 -1.32 -15.88
N PHE A 12 22.76 -2.45 -15.66
CA PHE A 12 21.48 -2.46 -14.98
C PHE A 12 21.71 -2.27 -13.48
N THR A 13 21.32 -1.10 -12.97
CA THR A 13 21.37 -0.81 -11.54
C THR A 13 19.99 -1.13 -10.99
N PHE A 14 19.74 -2.38 -10.60
CA PHE A 14 18.59 -2.68 -9.77
C PHE A 14 18.92 -2.17 -8.36
N PHE A 15 18.10 -1.24 -7.82
CA PHE A 15 18.19 -0.85 -6.42
C PHE A 15 17.81 -2.07 -5.56
N ALA A 16 18.74 -3.00 -5.40
CA ALA A 16 18.57 -4.13 -4.51
C ALA A 16 18.33 -3.59 -3.10
N GLY A 17 17.08 -3.68 -2.63
CA GLY A 17 16.83 -3.99 -1.22
C GLY A 17 16.54 -2.86 -0.24
N LYS A 18 16.36 -1.59 -0.64
CA LYS A 18 15.97 -0.57 0.34
C LYS A 18 14.46 -0.61 0.63
N ARG A 19 14.02 -1.61 1.40
CA ARG A 19 12.64 -1.67 1.90
C ARG A 19 12.44 -0.62 2.98
N LEU A 20 11.41 0.20 2.83
CA LEU A 20 10.99 1.17 3.84
C LEU A 20 9.71 0.65 4.49
N PRO A 21 9.68 0.48 5.83
CA PRO A 21 8.47 0.04 6.51
C PRO A 21 7.39 1.13 6.40
N PRO A 22 6.11 0.76 6.26
CA PRO A 22 5.02 1.72 6.26
C PRO A 22 4.82 2.35 7.63
N SER A 23 4.49 3.63 7.61
CA SER A 23 3.76 4.26 8.71
C SER A 23 2.28 4.00 8.52
N VAL A 24 1.63 3.42 9.54
CA VAL A 24 0.23 3.01 9.50
C VAL A 24 -0.56 3.79 10.54
N TYR A 25 -1.67 4.37 10.11
CA TYR A 25 -2.58 5.12 10.98
C TYR A 25 -4.00 4.61 10.78
N LEU A 26 -4.65 4.20 11.87
CA LEU A 26 -6.06 3.85 11.87
C LEU A 26 -6.87 5.06 12.29
N LEU A 27 -7.67 5.58 11.36
CA LEU A 27 -8.52 6.74 11.61
C LEU A 27 -9.90 6.27 12.09
N PRO A 28 -10.45 6.91 13.15
CA PRO A 28 -11.78 6.58 13.63
C PRO A 28 -12.84 6.99 12.60
N PRO A 29 -14.06 6.42 12.69
CA PRO A 29 -15.19 6.91 11.91
C PRO A 29 -15.46 8.39 12.22
N PRO A 30 -15.89 9.20 11.24
CA PRO A 30 -16.32 10.57 11.47
C PRO A 30 -17.42 10.67 12.53
N ALA A 31 -17.42 11.73 13.31
CA ALA A 31 -18.39 11.90 14.42
C ALA A 31 -19.84 11.89 13.92
N GLU A 32 -20.07 12.39 12.72
CA GLU A 32 -21.37 12.41 12.04
C GLU A 32 -21.85 11.01 11.67
N GLU A 33 -20.93 10.07 11.41
CA GLU A 33 -21.26 8.67 11.15
C GLU A 33 -21.63 7.95 12.44
N ILE A 34 -20.91 8.24 13.54
CA ILE A 34 -21.15 7.66 14.87
C ILE A 34 -22.49 8.12 15.45
N SER A 35 -22.81 9.40 15.29
CA SER A 35 -24.04 10.00 15.84
C SER A 35 -25.22 9.95 14.87
N GLY A 36 -24.97 9.55 13.62
CA GLY A 36 -25.97 9.50 12.56
C GLY A 36 -26.81 8.22 12.59
N PRO A 37 -27.85 8.14 11.75
CA PRO A 37 -28.73 6.97 11.68
C PRO A 37 -28.12 5.78 10.93
N ARG A 38 -26.82 5.83 10.58
CA ARG A 38 -26.19 4.82 9.74
C ARG A 38 -25.97 3.53 10.55
N PRO A 39 -26.38 2.36 10.04
CA PRO A 39 -26.22 1.09 10.74
C PRO A 39 -24.78 0.56 10.71
N THR A 40 -23.90 1.19 9.92
CA THR A 40 -22.52 0.78 9.69
C THR A 40 -21.58 1.96 9.87
N LEU A 41 -20.37 1.68 10.34
CA LEU A 41 -19.30 2.66 10.50
C LEU A 41 -18.14 2.34 9.57
N SER A 42 -17.46 3.38 9.10
CA SER A 42 -16.32 3.26 8.21
C SER A 42 -15.02 3.44 8.99
N LEU A 43 -14.12 2.46 8.89
CA LEU A 43 -12.75 2.57 9.39
C LEU A 43 -11.81 2.86 8.23
N THR A 44 -10.88 3.80 8.41
CA THR A 44 -9.90 4.14 7.38
C THR A 44 -8.49 3.79 7.84
N CYS A 45 -7.77 3.00 7.04
CA CYS A 45 -6.36 2.70 7.24
C CYS A 45 -5.52 3.56 6.29
N LEU A 46 -4.73 4.49 6.83
CA LEU A 46 -3.80 5.30 6.06
C LEU A 46 -2.40 4.70 6.15
N VAL A 47 -1.86 4.28 4.99
CA VAL A 47 -0.53 3.68 4.87
C VAL A 47 0.36 4.60 4.04
N ARG A 48 1.52 5.02 4.57
CA ARG A 48 2.43 5.96 3.88
C ARG A 48 3.90 5.71 4.17
N GLY A 49 4.77 6.22 3.30
CA GLY A 49 6.23 6.24 3.51
C GLY A 49 6.92 4.89 3.36
N PHE A 50 6.34 3.97 2.58
CA PHE A 50 6.86 2.63 2.38
C PHE A 50 7.44 2.44 0.97
N PHE A 51 8.26 1.40 0.83
CA PHE A 51 8.80 0.95 -0.45
C PHE A 51 9.09 -0.57 -0.37
N PRO A 52 8.80 -1.37 -1.41
CA PRO A 52 8.18 -0.99 -2.69
C PRO A 52 6.69 -0.62 -2.54
N GLU A 53 6.11 -0.01 -3.56
CA GLU A 53 4.70 0.41 -3.57
C GLU A 53 3.70 -0.76 -3.58
N ASN A 54 4.16 -1.97 -3.93
CA ASN A 54 3.35 -3.18 -3.90
C ASN A 54 3.20 -3.70 -2.45
N ILE A 55 2.05 -3.42 -1.83
CA ILE A 55 1.68 -3.92 -0.50
C ILE A 55 0.30 -4.59 -0.52
N ASP A 56 0.09 -5.50 0.44
CA ASP A 56 -1.21 -6.10 0.73
C ASP A 56 -1.71 -5.61 2.09
N VAL A 57 -3.01 -5.31 2.19
CA VAL A 57 -3.64 -4.81 3.41
C VAL A 57 -4.80 -5.73 3.77
N GLN A 58 -4.73 -6.34 4.94
CA GLN A 58 -5.74 -7.27 5.44
C GLN A 58 -6.37 -6.76 6.73
N TRP A 59 -7.70 -6.83 6.78
CA TRP A 59 -8.47 -6.47 7.97
C TRP A 59 -8.78 -7.72 8.81
N GLN A 60 -8.53 -7.61 10.12
CA GLN A 60 -8.81 -8.67 11.08
C GLN A 60 -9.71 -8.14 12.20
N LYS A 61 -10.63 -8.98 12.66
CA LYS A 61 -11.44 -8.74 13.85
C LYS A 61 -11.19 -9.89 14.82
N ASN A 62 -10.77 -9.59 16.05
CA ASN A 62 -10.49 -10.60 17.06
C ASN A 62 -9.52 -11.71 16.58
N GLN A 63 -8.50 -11.33 15.80
CA GLN A 63 -7.52 -12.25 15.18
C GLN A 63 -8.10 -13.17 14.08
N GLU A 64 -9.36 -13.00 13.71
CA GLU A 64 -9.98 -13.65 12.56
C GLU A 64 -9.88 -12.74 11.32
N ASN A 65 -9.39 -13.29 10.22
CA ASN A 65 -9.34 -12.59 8.94
C ASN A 65 -10.76 -12.41 8.40
N LEU A 66 -11.14 -11.17 8.07
CA LEU A 66 -12.47 -10.86 7.53
C LEU A 66 -12.64 -11.26 6.04
N GLY A 67 -11.72 -12.07 5.50
CA GLY A 67 -11.60 -12.38 4.08
C GLY A 67 -11.20 -11.16 3.24
N PHE A 68 -11.12 -11.33 1.91
CA PHE A 68 -11.06 -10.20 0.97
C PHE A 68 -12.43 -9.53 0.89
N ALA A 69 -12.93 -8.98 1.99
CA ALA A 69 -14.10 -8.13 1.95
C ALA A 69 -13.76 -6.98 0.99
N GLN A 70 -14.45 -6.96 -0.16
CA GLN A 70 -14.30 -5.92 -1.18
C GLN A 70 -14.40 -4.57 -0.45
N ASN A 71 -13.30 -3.82 -0.44
CA ASN A 71 -13.33 -2.45 0.07
C ASN A 71 -14.50 -1.73 -0.62
N PRO A 72 -15.52 -1.24 0.12
CA PRO A 72 -16.65 -0.55 -0.48
C PRO A 72 -16.25 0.73 -1.24
N GLY A 73 -14.97 1.13 -1.16
CA GLY A 73 -14.40 2.32 -1.79
C GLY A 73 -13.28 2.08 -2.80
N ASN A 74 -12.96 0.84 -3.22
CA ASN A 74 -11.98 0.62 -4.30
C ASN A 74 -12.63 0.40 -5.68
N SER A 75 -13.59 1.25 -6.05
CA SER A 75 -14.02 1.38 -7.44
C SER A 75 -13.38 2.64 -8.02
N GLY A 76 -12.24 2.47 -8.70
CA GLY A 76 -11.70 3.49 -9.59
C GLY A 76 -10.28 3.94 -9.28
N ALA A 77 -9.30 3.21 -9.81
CA ALA A 77 -8.25 3.76 -10.66
C ALA A 77 -7.29 2.63 -11.07
N GLU A 78 -7.70 1.83 -12.05
CA GLU A 78 -6.75 1.13 -12.92
C GLU A 78 -6.86 1.80 -14.30
N THR A 79 -5.81 2.51 -14.70
CA THR A 79 -5.49 2.82 -16.10
C THR A 79 -3.99 2.74 -16.24
#